data_AF-A0A957X358-F1
#
_entry.id   AF-A0A957X358-F1
#
_cell.length_a   1.000
_cell.length_b   1.000
_cell.length_c   1.000
_cell.angle_alpha   90.00
_cell.angle_beta   90.00
_cell.angle_gamma   90.00
#
_symmetry.space_group_name_H-M   'P 1'
#
loop_
_entity.id
_entity.type
_entity.pdbx_description
1 polymer ?
#
loop_
_entity_poly.entity_id
_entity_poly.type
_entity_poly.pdbx_seq_one_letter_code
_entity_poly.pdbx_strand_id
1 'polypeptide(L)'
;MQIEQYPIVGRRPRFAGSLASVTDFLYATCEQPAYAQNGGMELRHCKPTTVLTAQEFLDNPHYSLYCFDPIERRAIFVALPPALDLTQVPFAHQAQYEAAQHMVALPIELFHRLAQELPTPTQSIFLYMAARSGSTVLSHALNASGYVSSLSEPDAVTQLVHLREACGTEPARRFHDEELVALATSTMRHLFRPQATHLGAQVRPLQAVKFRSEGVRVMDLFQRAFPTAVNLFLYRDTVGWVNSFQRIFTKLGLAEPLPVDEWQQLFEGFLQTDLCHLRRYLAPTCTVLSLVEQLTLWWIAIMEWYLAQWQQGTPVLAVRYQDLNTQRALTLEAIFAHCGLLPTAVAPALTAFATDAQAGTALARDQPERGAALQLDATAVAEIIAILQRHPQLRHPHFWAPGTLDLTLYRNSRQLLRSR
;
A
#
# COMPACT_ATOMS: atom_id res chain seq x y z
N MET A 1 22.28 -13.49 -21.60
CA MET A 1 20.86 -13.26 -21.95
C MET A 1 20.70 -11.78 -22.23
N GLN A 2 20.05 -11.41 -23.32
CA GLN A 2 19.86 -10.01 -23.72
C GLN A 2 18.61 -9.45 -23.01
N ILE A 3 18.73 -8.25 -22.43
CA ILE A 3 17.65 -7.53 -21.77
C ILE A 3 17.19 -6.39 -22.69
N GLU A 4 15.90 -6.31 -22.98
CA GLU A 4 15.35 -5.33 -23.90
C GLU A 4 14.90 -4.05 -23.18
N GLN A 5 15.33 -2.90 -23.68
CA GLN A 5 14.90 -1.58 -23.23
C GLN A 5 14.02 -0.90 -24.28
N TYR A 6 12.92 -0.29 -23.84
CA TYR A 6 11.92 0.34 -24.68
C TYR A 6 11.78 1.84 -24.36
N PRO A 7 11.48 2.67 -25.37
CA PRO A 7 11.13 4.08 -25.15
C PRO A 7 9.70 4.18 -24.61
N ILE A 8 9.41 5.25 -23.87
CA ILE A 8 8.04 5.55 -23.44
C ILE A 8 7.39 6.39 -24.54
N VAL A 9 6.44 5.78 -25.27
CA VAL A 9 5.72 6.44 -26.36
C VAL A 9 4.40 7.00 -25.83
N GLY A 10 4.29 8.32 -25.77
CA GLY A 10 3.07 9.01 -25.36
C GLY A 10 2.77 8.87 -23.86
N ARG A 11 3.15 9.87 -23.07
CA ARG A 11 2.55 10.03 -21.75
C ARG A 11 1.17 10.64 -21.97
N ARG A 12 0.11 9.90 -21.65
CA ARG A 12 -1.20 10.56 -21.57
C ARG A 12 -1.10 11.66 -20.53
N PRO A 13 -1.40 12.93 -20.88
CA PRO A 13 -1.39 14.01 -19.92
C PRO A 13 -2.32 13.65 -18.75
N ARG A 14 -1.96 14.08 -17.53
CA ARG A 14 -2.84 13.98 -16.36
C ARG A 14 -4.23 14.45 -16.76
N PHE A 15 -5.25 13.63 -16.49
CA PHE A 15 -6.65 14.02 -16.68
C PHE A 15 -6.95 15.23 -15.81
N ALA A 16 -7.09 16.39 -16.44
CA ALA A 16 -7.51 17.62 -15.81
C ALA A 16 -9.01 17.55 -15.50
N GLY A 17 -9.36 17.06 -14.31
CA GLY A 17 -10.57 17.50 -13.58
C GLY A 17 -11.95 17.13 -14.14
N SER A 18 -12.15 16.00 -14.83
CA SER A 18 -13.50 15.49 -15.11
C SER A 18 -13.86 14.28 -14.24
N LEU A 19 -15.16 14.06 -13.98
CA LEU A 19 -15.71 12.93 -13.21
C LEU A 19 -15.22 11.54 -13.68
N ALA A 20 -14.74 11.41 -14.92
CA ALA A 20 -14.09 10.20 -15.42
C ALA A 20 -12.79 9.87 -14.64
N SER A 21 -12.17 10.85 -14.00
CA SER A 21 -10.89 10.71 -13.29
C SER A 21 -10.96 9.96 -11.96
N VAL A 22 -12.13 9.84 -11.32
CA VAL A 22 -12.24 9.06 -10.08
C VAL A 22 -12.41 7.59 -10.39
N THR A 23 -13.17 7.32 -11.45
CA THR A 23 -13.22 6.05 -12.14
C THR A 23 -11.79 5.69 -12.55
N ASP A 24 -11.06 6.50 -13.33
CA ASP A 24 -9.67 6.17 -13.71
C ASP A 24 -8.67 6.07 -12.53
N PHE A 25 -8.91 6.76 -11.40
CA PHE A 25 -8.13 6.65 -10.15
C PHE A 25 -8.44 5.35 -9.38
N LEU A 26 -9.68 4.83 -9.49
CA LEU A 26 -10.15 3.56 -8.94
C LEU A 26 -10.03 2.39 -9.95
N TYR A 27 -9.82 2.65 -11.24
CA TYR A 27 -9.71 1.64 -12.30
C TYR A 27 -8.27 1.52 -12.81
N ALA A 28 -7.31 2.16 -12.14
CA ALA A 28 -5.89 2.10 -12.45
C ALA A 28 -5.26 0.70 -12.28
N THR A 29 -6.01 -0.35 -11.92
CA THR A 29 -5.43 -1.56 -11.32
C THR A 29 -5.90 -2.93 -11.80
N CYS A 30 -6.84 -3.13 -12.75
CA CYS A 30 -6.86 -4.34 -13.61
C CYS A 30 -8.08 -4.49 -14.57
N GLU A 31 -7.81 -5.16 -15.69
CA GLU A 31 -8.69 -6.00 -16.54
C GLU A 31 -10.01 -5.44 -17.09
N GLN A 32 -9.90 -4.42 -17.93
CA GLN A 32 -10.64 -4.44 -19.20
C GLN A 32 -9.65 -4.47 -20.38
N PRO A 33 -10.03 -4.98 -21.57
CA PRO A 33 -9.29 -4.76 -22.81
C PRO A 33 -8.96 -3.28 -23.08
N ALA A 34 -9.65 -2.36 -22.40
CA ALA A 34 -9.41 -0.93 -22.42
C ALA A 34 -8.19 -0.46 -21.59
N TYR A 35 -7.61 -1.23 -20.67
CA TYR A 35 -6.40 -0.79 -19.95
C TYR A 35 -5.14 -0.90 -20.80
N ALA A 36 -5.12 -1.86 -21.74
CA ALA A 36 -4.20 -1.82 -22.87
C ALA A 36 -4.38 -0.50 -23.63
N GLN A 37 -5.63 -0.10 -23.92
CA GLN A 37 -5.85 1.14 -24.69
C GLN A 37 -5.67 2.46 -23.92
N ASN A 38 -5.80 2.52 -22.58
CA ASN A 38 -5.99 3.81 -21.88
C ASN A 38 -5.10 4.13 -20.65
N GLY A 39 -4.26 3.23 -20.12
CA GLY A 39 -3.51 3.54 -18.89
C GLY A 39 -2.21 2.78 -18.63
N GLY A 40 -2.00 1.60 -19.22
CA GLY A 40 -0.72 0.91 -19.19
C GLY A 40 0.29 1.57 -20.15
N MET A 41 1.58 1.56 -19.80
CA MET A 41 2.61 1.79 -20.81
C MET A 41 2.59 0.59 -21.78
N GLU A 42 1.97 0.72 -22.95
CA GLU A 42 1.86 -0.37 -23.92
C GLU A 42 3.21 -0.69 -24.57
N LEU A 43 3.69 -1.91 -24.33
CA LEU A 43 4.88 -2.45 -25.01
C LEU A 43 4.57 -3.10 -26.36
N ARG A 44 3.30 -3.46 -26.63
CA ARG A 44 2.92 -4.35 -27.75
C ARG A 44 3.28 -3.82 -29.14
N HIS A 45 3.58 -2.53 -29.26
CA HIS A 45 3.96 -1.89 -30.52
C HIS A 45 5.31 -1.16 -30.48
N CYS A 46 6.06 -1.26 -29.37
CA CYS A 46 7.34 -0.61 -29.21
C CYS A 46 8.47 -1.56 -29.60
N LYS A 47 9.34 -1.15 -30.54
CA LYS A 47 10.60 -1.86 -30.80
C LYS A 47 11.60 -1.52 -29.69
N PRO A 48 12.40 -2.48 -29.21
CA PRO A 48 13.46 -2.18 -28.27
C PRO A 48 14.46 -1.21 -28.91
N THR A 49 14.84 -0.18 -28.16
CA THR A 49 15.82 0.82 -28.59
C THR A 49 17.25 0.43 -28.23
N THR A 50 17.42 -0.42 -27.22
CA THR A 50 18.74 -0.83 -26.71
C THR A 50 18.65 -2.22 -26.11
N VAL A 51 19.75 -2.97 -26.21
CA VAL A 51 19.93 -4.26 -25.56
C VAL A 51 20.96 -4.10 -24.46
N LEU A 52 20.58 -4.49 -23.24
CA LEU A 52 21.44 -4.46 -22.06
C LEU A 52 21.93 -5.87 -21.73
N THR A 53 23.11 -5.96 -21.16
CA THR A 53 23.59 -7.14 -20.43
C THR A 53 23.00 -7.17 -19.01
N ALA A 54 23.03 -8.36 -18.38
CA ALA A 54 22.63 -8.52 -16.99
C ALA A 54 23.43 -7.61 -16.04
N GLN A 55 24.74 -7.49 -16.28
CA GLN A 55 25.64 -6.68 -15.47
C GLN A 55 25.31 -5.19 -15.62
N GLU A 56 25.11 -4.68 -16.84
CA GLU A 56 24.70 -3.28 -17.06
C GLU A 56 23.37 -2.94 -16.37
N PHE A 57 22.42 -3.87 -16.35
CA PHE A 57 21.15 -3.70 -15.65
C PHE A 57 21.33 -3.64 -14.12
N LEU A 58 22.14 -4.54 -13.56
CA LEU A 58 22.41 -4.62 -12.13
C LEU A 58 23.24 -3.43 -11.63
N ASP A 59 24.22 -2.99 -12.42
CA ASP A 59 25.11 -1.88 -12.08
C ASP A 59 24.45 -0.52 -12.19
N ASN A 60 23.40 -0.38 -13.00
CA ASN A 60 22.66 0.87 -13.12
C ASN A 60 21.63 0.99 -11.98
N PRO A 61 21.82 1.86 -10.97
CA PRO A 61 20.93 1.99 -9.81
C PRO A 61 19.61 2.70 -10.13
N HIS A 62 19.40 3.18 -11.36
CA HIS A 62 18.23 3.95 -11.76
C HIS A 62 17.06 3.12 -12.33
N TYR A 63 17.26 1.85 -12.66
CA TYR A 63 16.17 0.91 -12.95
C TYR A 63 15.38 0.51 -11.69
N SER A 64 14.18 1.05 -11.53
CA SER A 64 13.31 0.71 -10.41
C SER A 64 12.23 -0.28 -10.84
N LEU A 65 12.01 -1.34 -10.05
CA LEU A 65 10.92 -2.28 -10.29
C LEU A 65 9.58 -1.55 -10.12
N TYR A 66 8.78 -1.51 -11.18
CA TYR A 66 7.50 -0.82 -11.21
C TYR A 66 6.33 -1.78 -10.96
N CYS A 67 6.12 -2.74 -11.87
CA CYS A 67 5.00 -3.69 -11.82
C CYS A 67 5.34 -5.00 -12.56
N PHE A 68 4.34 -5.86 -12.72
CA PHE A 68 4.36 -7.11 -13.47
C PHE A 68 3.37 -7.07 -14.62
N ASP A 69 3.73 -7.70 -15.73
CA ASP A 69 2.83 -8.07 -16.81
C ASP A 69 2.48 -9.57 -16.63
N PRO A 70 1.30 -9.90 -16.08
CA PRO A 70 0.90 -11.29 -15.87
C PRO A 70 0.64 -12.05 -17.18
N ILE A 71 0.26 -11.34 -18.26
CA ILE A 71 -0.09 -11.97 -19.53
C ILE A 71 1.18 -12.48 -20.21
N GLU A 72 2.21 -11.63 -20.29
CA GLU A 72 3.50 -11.97 -20.90
C GLU A 72 4.50 -12.57 -19.90
N ARG A 73 4.10 -12.68 -18.62
CA ARG A 73 4.92 -13.14 -17.49
C ARG A 73 6.26 -12.40 -17.42
N ARG A 74 6.18 -11.07 -17.29
CA ARG A 74 7.35 -10.19 -17.20
C ARG A 74 7.32 -9.32 -15.95
N ALA A 75 8.50 -9.03 -15.40
CA ALA A 75 8.71 -7.92 -14.49
C ALA A 75 9.05 -6.66 -15.30
N ILE A 76 8.40 -5.54 -14.96
CA ILE A 76 8.55 -4.26 -15.64
C ILE A 76 9.32 -3.31 -14.74
N PHE A 77 10.44 -2.83 -15.23
CA PHE A 77 11.28 -1.82 -14.60
C PHE A 77 11.17 -0.51 -15.36
N VAL A 78 11.38 0.60 -14.65
CA VAL A 78 11.47 1.94 -15.22
C VAL A 78 12.81 2.57 -14.90
N ALA A 79 13.43 3.22 -15.87
CA ALA A 79 14.60 4.07 -15.64
C ALA A 79 14.15 5.41 -15.05
N LEU A 80 14.67 5.79 -13.89
CA LEU A 80 14.35 7.03 -13.20
C LEU A 80 15.50 8.05 -13.30
N PRO A 81 15.22 9.36 -13.16
CA PRO A 81 16.27 10.36 -13.06
C PRO A 81 17.17 10.10 -11.84
N PRO A 82 18.49 10.32 -11.92
CA PRO A 82 19.41 10.07 -10.80
C PRO A 82 19.10 10.85 -9.50
N ALA A 83 18.43 11.98 -9.61
CA ALA A 83 18.07 12.83 -8.47
C ALA A 83 16.78 12.39 -7.75
N LEU A 84 16.03 11.42 -8.28
CA LEU A 84 14.77 10.99 -7.68
C LEU A 84 15.01 9.95 -6.59
N ASP A 85 14.72 10.31 -5.35
CA ASP A 85 14.71 9.38 -4.20
C ASP A 85 13.27 8.94 -3.87
N LEU A 86 12.97 7.67 -4.14
CA LEU A 86 11.65 7.08 -3.88
C LEU A 86 11.33 6.91 -2.38
N THR A 87 12.30 7.06 -1.47
CA THR A 87 12.04 7.06 -0.02
C THR A 87 11.46 8.39 0.46
N GLN A 88 11.61 9.46 -0.33
CA GLN A 88 11.14 10.80 0.02
C GLN A 88 9.78 11.16 -0.59
N VAL A 89 9.27 10.35 -1.52
CA VAL A 89 7.97 10.58 -2.16
C VAL A 89 6.83 9.93 -1.38
N PRO A 90 5.61 10.51 -1.41
CA PRO A 90 4.45 9.94 -0.72
C PRO A 90 4.00 8.60 -1.32
N PHE A 91 4.18 8.39 -2.63
CA PHE A 91 3.73 7.23 -3.39
C PHE A 91 4.78 6.85 -4.45
N ALA A 92 5.47 5.73 -4.24
CA ALA A 92 6.55 5.26 -5.11
C ALA A 92 6.04 4.97 -6.53
N HIS A 93 4.92 4.24 -6.66
CA HIS A 93 4.33 3.93 -7.98
C HIS A 93 4.03 5.19 -8.79
N GLN A 94 3.45 6.21 -8.16
CA GLN A 94 3.10 7.44 -8.87
C GLN A 94 4.36 8.19 -9.30
N ALA A 95 5.35 8.33 -8.42
CA ALA A 95 6.62 8.97 -8.77
C ALA A 95 7.36 8.21 -9.88
N GLN A 96 7.33 6.88 -9.84
CA GLN A 96 7.87 6.02 -10.89
C GLN A 96 7.19 6.29 -12.23
N TYR A 97 5.84 6.26 -12.28
CA TYR A 97 5.07 6.54 -13.49
C TYR A 97 5.39 7.94 -14.06
N GLU A 98 5.39 8.96 -13.22
CA GLU A 98 5.58 10.35 -13.65
C GLU A 98 7.02 10.65 -14.08
N ALA A 99 8.02 9.98 -13.50
CA ALA A 99 9.43 10.24 -13.76
C ALA A 99 10.08 9.24 -14.74
N ALA A 100 9.43 8.12 -15.08
CA ALA A 100 9.97 7.08 -15.94
C ALA A 100 10.49 7.65 -17.28
N GLN A 101 11.75 7.38 -17.61
CA GLN A 101 12.38 7.82 -18.87
C GLN A 101 12.37 6.70 -19.92
N HIS A 102 12.56 5.46 -19.46
CA HIS A 102 12.57 4.26 -20.28
C HIS A 102 11.96 3.10 -19.49
N MET A 103 11.59 2.04 -20.20
CA MET A 103 11.15 0.78 -19.59
C MET A 103 12.10 -0.36 -19.92
N VAL A 104 12.21 -1.32 -19.02
CA VAL A 104 12.88 -2.59 -19.24
C VAL A 104 11.92 -3.70 -18.85
N ALA A 105 11.73 -4.68 -19.72
CA ALA A 105 10.89 -5.84 -19.44
C ALA A 105 11.77 -7.08 -19.31
N LEU A 106 11.63 -7.79 -18.19
CA LEU A 106 12.38 -9.02 -17.90
C LEU A 106 11.40 -10.18 -17.82
N PRO A 107 11.62 -11.31 -18.52
CA PRO A 107 10.92 -12.56 -18.20
C PRO A 107 11.06 -12.88 -16.71
N ILE A 108 10.01 -13.38 -16.06
CA ILE A 108 10.01 -13.68 -14.62
C ILE A 108 11.17 -14.60 -14.22
N GLU A 109 11.56 -15.54 -15.07
CA GLU A 109 12.69 -16.45 -14.83
C GLU A 109 14.04 -15.72 -14.81
N LEU A 110 14.20 -14.69 -15.65
CA LEU A 110 15.38 -13.82 -15.60
C LEU A 110 15.33 -12.89 -14.38
N PHE A 111 14.16 -12.33 -14.07
CA PHE A 111 13.94 -11.50 -12.89
C PHE A 111 14.38 -12.20 -11.59
N HIS A 112 13.98 -13.46 -11.40
CA HIS A 112 14.39 -14.28 -10.26
C HIS A 112 15.90 -14.52 -10.22
N ARG A 113 16.53 -14.87 -11.36
CA ARG A 113 17.98 -15.09 -11.42
C ARG A 113 18.76 -13.82 -11.06
N LEU A 114 18.39 -12.68 -11.62
CA LEU A 114 19.03 -11.40 -11.27
C LEU A 114 18.80 -11.04 -9.79
N ALA A 115 17.65 -11.39 -9.21
CA ALA A 115 17.42 -11.18 -7.78
C ALA A 115 18.36 -12.03 -6.90
N GLN A 116 18.81 -13.20 -7.35
CA GLN A 116 19.75 -14.04 -6.59
C GLN A 116 21.14 -13.41 -6.49
N GLU A 117 21.53 -12.58 -7.46
CA GLU A 117 22.78 -11.81 -7.45
C GLU A 117 22.70 -10.58 -6.52
N LEU A 118 21.48 -10.16 -6.16
CA LEU A 118 21.25 -9.08 -5.22
C LEU A 118 21.30 -9.57 -3.76
N PRO A 119 21.75 -8.71 -2.82
CA PRO A 119 21.79 -9.05 -1.41
C PRO A 119 20.43 -9.42 -0.83
N THR A 120 20.41 -10.40 0.08
CA THR A 120 19.19 -10.78 0.80
C THR A 120 18.84 -9.72 1.86
N PRO A 121 17.57 -9.31 1.98
CA PRO A 121 17.11 -8.49 3.10
C PRO A 121 17.41 -9.22 4.42
N THR A 122 18.10 -8.56 5.35
CA THR A 122 18.41 -9.15 6.67
C THR A 122 17.19 -9.14 7.59
N GLN A 123 16.40 -8.07 7.52
CA GLN A 123 15.14 -7.91 8.24
C GLN A 123 14.27 -6.90 7.49
N SER A 124 12.99 -7.22 7.40
CA SER A 124 11.98 -6.43 6.69
C SER A 124 10.86 -6.00 7.63
N ILE A 125 10.33 -4.80 7.41
CA ILE A 125 9.13 -4.28 8.08
C ILE A 125 8.03 -4.17 7.02
N PHE A 126 6.92 -4.87 7.21
CA PHE A 126 5.77 -4.79 6.33
C PHE A 126 4.67 -3.98 6.98
N LEU A 127 4.37 -2.83 6.40
CA LEU A 127 3.41 -1.86 6.90
C LEU A 127 2.10 -1.98 6.10
N TYR A 128 1.16 -2.74 6.66
CA TYR A 128 -0.20 -2.88 6.18
C TYR A 128 -1.11 -1.79 6.77
N MET A 129 -2.26 -1.54 6.14
CA MET A 129 -3.11 -0.43 6.55
C MET A 129 -4.56 -0.59 6.11
N ALA A 130 -5.48 0.00 6.85
CA ALA A 130 -6.89 0.12 6.46
C ALA A 130 -7.16 1.28 5.47
N ALA A 131 -6.15 1.85 4.80
CA ALA A 131 -6.22 3.17 4.15
C ALA A 131 -6.46 4.34 5.11
N ARG A 132 -6.00 5.54 4.74
CA ARG A 132 -6.19 6.82 5.49
C ARG A 132 -5.92 6.77 7.00
N SER A 133 -5.05 5.87 7.43
CA SER A 133 -4.75 5.56 8.83
C SER A 133 -3.36 6.01 9.26
N GLY A 134 -2.77 6.97 8.55
CA GLY A 134 -1.46 7.55 8.88
C GLY A 134 -0.25 6.70 8.47
N SER A 135 -0.39 5.71 7.60
CA SER A 135 0.75 4.88 7.21
C SER A 135 1.75 5.58 6.28
N THR A 136 1.34 6.60 5.50
CA THR A 136 2.32 7.44 4.76
C THR A 136 3.22 8.22 5.73
N VAL A 137 2.65 8.85 6.77
CA VAL A 137 3.45 9.57 7.77
C VAL A 137 4.34 8.61 8.57
N LEU A 138 3.86 7.41 8.90
CA LEU A 138 4.70 6.39 9.54
C LEU A 138 5.84 5.92 8.62
N SER A 139 5.60 5.73 7.32
CA SER A 139 6.65 5.41 6.34
C SER A 139 7.73 6.50 6.30
N HIS A 140 7.35 7.78 6.28
CA HIS A 140 8.33 8.88 6.36
C HIS A 140 9.02 8.96 7.72
N ALA A 141 8.33 8.66 8.83
CA ALA A 141 8.95 8.59 10.16
C ALA A 141 10.01 7.48 10.24
N LEU A 142 9.77 6.33 9.60
CA LEU A 142 10.78 5.27 9.46
C LEU A 142 11.99 5.77 8.66
N ASN A 143 11.79 6.47 7.55
CA ASN A 143 12.90 7.07 6.79
C ASN A 143 13.68 8.11 7.59
N ALA A 144 12.97 9.01 8.27
CA ALA A 144 13.56 10.07 9.09
C ALA A 144 14.34 9.52 10.31
N SER A 145 14.15 8.26 10.68
CA SER A 145 14.90 7.60 11.74
C SER A 145 16.40 7.45 11.42
N GLY A 146 16.76 7.42 10.13
CA GLY A 146 18.12 7.16 9.64
C GLY A 146 18.53 5.67 9.64
N TYR A 147 17.69 4.77 10.14
CA TYR A 147 17.97 3.32 10.22
C TYR A 147 17.16 2.47 9.25
N VAL A 148 16.13 3.04 8.63
CA VAL A 148 15.19 2.31 7.77
C VAL A 148 15.11 2.99 6.41
N SER A 149 15.13 2.19 5.35
CA SER A 149 14.74 2.59 4.00
C SER A 149 13.34 2.06 3.75
N SER A 150 12.36 2.97 3.66
CA SER A 150 10.93 2.69 3.55
C SER A 150 10.39 3.20 2.23
N LEU A 151 9.78 2.31 1.44
CA LEU A 151 9.07 2.64 0.21
C LEU A 151 7.56 2.63 0.44
N SER A 152 6.89 3.70 0.02
CA SER A 152 5.44 3.86 0.17
C SER A 152 4.70 3.45 -1.09
N GLU A 153 3.88 2.41 -1.00
CA GLU A 153 3.02 1.89 -2.07
C GLU A 153 3.75 1.61 -3.40
N PRO A 154 4.80 0.77 -3.45
CA PRO A 154 5.28 0.22 -4.71
C PRO A 154 4.19 -0.65 -5.35
N ASP A 155 3.93 -0.49 -6.64
CA ASP A 155 2.90 -1.26 -7.34
C ASP A 155 3.22 -2.76 -7.37
N ALA A 156 4.49 -3.11 -7.60
CA ALA A 156 4.94 -4.51 -7.65
C ALA A 156 4.55 -5.33 -6.41
N VAL A 157 4.53 -4.76 -5.19
CA VAL A 157 4.09 -5.51 -4.01
C VAL A 157 2.57 -5.60 -3.89
N THR A 158 1.87 -4.55 -4.30
CA THR A 158 0.40 -4.49 -4.23
C THR A 158 -0.20 -5.44 -5.27
N GLN A 159 0.40 -5.50 -6.45
CA GLN A 159 -0.06 -6.35 -7.54
C GLN A 159 0.01 -7.84 -7.20
N LEU A 160 0.81 -8.28 -6.21
CA LEU A 160 0.79 -9.68 -5.76
C LEU A 160 -0.59 -10.12 -5.27
N VAL A 161 -1.41 -9.19 -4.75
CA VAL A 161 -2.82 -9.45 -4.41
C VAL A 161 -3.58 -9.82 -5.68
N HIS A 162 -3.46 -9.01 -6.72
CA HIS A 162 -4.16 -9.23 -7.99
C HIS A 162 -3.63 -10.48 -8.68
N LEU A 163 -2.33 -10.77 -8.63
CA LEU A 163 -1.78 -12.01 -9.20
C LEU A 163 -2.29 -13.28 -8.50
N ARG A 164 -2.56 -13.21 -7.19
CA ARG A 164 -3.15 -14.33 -6.42
C ARG A 164 -4.58 -14.62 -6.84
N GLU A 165 -5.31 -13.57 -7.18
CA GLU A 165 -6.76 -13.59 -7.39
C GLU A 165 -7.19 -13.57 -8.84
N ALA A 166 -6.30 -13.15 -9.73
CA ALA A 166 -6.45 -13.23 -11.18
C ALA A 166 -6.68 -14.70 -11.55
N CYS A 167 -7.95 -15.09 -11.47
CA CYS A 167 -8.47 -16.32 -11.99
C CYS A 167 -8.65 -16.09 -13.48
N GLY A 168 -7.53 -16.05 -14.21
CA GLY A 168 -7.59 -16.27 -15.64
C GLY A 168 -8.39 -17.54 -15.90
N THR A 169 -9.29 -17.52 -16.86
CA THR A 169 -10.01 -18.71 -17.33
C THR A 169 -9.06 -19.79 -17.87
N GLU A 170 -7.78 -19.44 -18.07
CA GLU A 170 -6.69 -20.35 -18.40
C GLU A 170 -5.87 -20.73 -17.15
N PRO A 171 -6.04 -21.95 -16.60
CA PRO A 171 -5.28 -22.43 -15.45
C PRO A 171 -3.75 -22.34 -15.61
N ALA A 172 -3.26 -22.43 -16.85
CA ALA A 172 -1.83 -22.42 -17.16
C ALA A 172 -1.12 -21.07 -16.93
N ARG A 173 -1.89 -19.97 -16.75
CA ARG A 173 -1.32 -18.62 -16.54
C ARG A 173 -1.47 -18.12 -15.11
N ARG A 174 -2.06 -18.93 -14.22
CA ARG A 174 -2.29 -18.55 -12.83
C ARG A 174 -0.99 -18.63 -12.03
N PHE A 175 -0.73 -17.63 -11.21
CA PHE A 175 0.35 -17.69 -10.22
C PHE A 175 -0.10 -18.51 -9.01
N HIS A 176 0.68 -19.51 -8.64
CA HIS A 176 0.45 -20.28 -7.42
C HIS A 176 1.12 -19.60 -6.22
N ASP A 177 0.63 -19.87 -5.00
CA ASP A 177 1.18 -19.25 -3.78
C ASP A 177 2.70 -19.45 -3.62
N GLU A 178 3.26 -20.61 -3.98
CA GLU A 178 4.73 -20.82 -3.95
C GLU A 178 5.48 -19.90 -4.91
N GLU A 179 4.91 -19.68 -6.10
CA GLU A 179 5.46 -18.77 -7.09
C GLU A 179 5.37 -17.33 -6.59
N LEU A 180 4.26 -16.94 -5.96
CA LEU A 180 4.08 -15.62 -5.37
C LEU A 180 5.02 -15.37 -4.18
N VAL A 181 5.33 -16.39 -3.37
CA VAL A 181 6.34 -16.32 -2.31
C VAL A 181 7.74 -16.08 -2.89
N ALA A 182 8.10 -16.81 -3.96
CA ALA A 182 9.35 -16.58 -4.68
C ALA A 182 9.41 -15.19 -5.33
N LEU A 183 8.27 -14.74 -5.86
CA LEU A 183 8.11 -13.41 -6.45
C LEU A 183 8.25 -12.32 -5.39
N ALA A 184 7.59 -12.43 -4.24
CA ALA A 184 7.74 -11.52 -3.11
C ALA A 184 9.21 -11.40 -2.66
N THR A 185 9.92 -12.54 -2.58
CA THR A 185 11.35 -12.57 -2.24
C THR A 185 12.17 -11.76 -3.24
N SER A 186 11.94 -11.99 -4.54
CA SER A 186 12.69 -11.35 -5.62
C SER A 186 12.34 -9.86 -5.74
N THR A 187 11.07 -9.52 -5.56
CA THR A 187 10.55 -8.14 -5.50
C THR A 187 11.27 -7.31 -4.45
N MET A 188 11.37 -7.81 -3.22
CA MET A 188 12.05 -7.06 -2.15
C MET A 188 13.53 -6.82 -2.45
N ARG A 189 14.23 -7.82 -3.02
CA ARG A 189 15.63 -7.66 -3.42
C ARG A 189 15.82 -6.57 -4.48
N HIS A 190 14.95 -6.54 -5.48
CA HIS A 190 15.00 -5.52 -6.53
C HIS A 190 14.58 -4.13 -6.04
N LEU A 191 13.55 -4.04 -5.19
CA LEU A 191 13.10 -2.76 -4.61
C LEU A 191 14.17 -2.11 -3.74
N PHE A 192 14.94 -2.90 -2.99
CA PHE A 192 15.98 -2.41 -2.06
C PHE A 192 17.39 -2.77 -2.51
N ARG A 193 17.60 -2.94 -3.81
CA ARG A 193 18.95 -3.14 -4.35
C ARG A 193 19.84 -1.97 -3.91
N PRO A 194 21.10 -2.20 -3.53
CA PRO A 194 21.98 -1.13 -3.05
C PRO A 194 22.07 0.00 -4.09
N GLN A 195 21.58 1.18 -3.75
CA GLN A 195 21.82 2.37 -4.55
C GLN A 195 23.21 2.91 -4.23
N ALA A 196 23.89 3.48 -5.24
CA ALA A 196 25.22 4.07 -5.09
C ALA A 196 25.27 5.15 -3.98
N THR A 197 24.15 5.80 -3.69
CA THR A 197 23.99 6.81 -2.63
C THR A 197 24.15 6.26 -1.21
N HIS A 198 23.99 4.94 -1.00
CA HIS A 198 24.19 4.29 0.30
C HIS A 198 25.61 3.71 0.49
N LEU A 199 26.50 3.82 -0.52
CA LEU A 199 27.85 3.24 -0.49
C LEU A 199 28.80 3.85 0.56
N GLY A 200 28.36 4.89 1.29
CA GLY A 200 29.09 5.46 2.43
C GLY A 200 28.64 4.96 3.81
N ALA A 201 27.48 4.30 3.92
CA ALA A 201 26.98 3.80 5.20
C ALA A 201 27.55 2.41 5.49
N GLN A 202 28.33 2.27 6.56
CA GLN A 202 28.90 0.98 6.98
C GLN A 202 27.81 -0.05 7.39
N VAL A 203 26.56 0.40 7.60
CA VAL A 203 25.43 -0.43 8.02
C VAL A 203 24.32 -0.33 6.99
N ARG A 204 23.86 -1.47 6.48
CA ARG A 204 22.70 -1.53 5.59
C ARG A 204 21.43 -1.19 6.40
N PRO A 205 20.60 -0.25 5.95
CA PRO A 205 19.37 0.08 6.66
C PRO A 205 18.40 -1.12 6.63
N LEU A 206 17.54 -1.21 7.64
CA LEU A 206 16.38 -2.08 7.58
C LEU A 206 15.48 -1.69 6.40
N GLN A 207 14.79 -2.66 5.82
CA GLN A 207 13.92 -2.41 4.67
C GLN A 207 12.47 -2.36 5.13
N ALA A 208 11.70 -1.39 4.68
CA ALA A 208 10.29 -1.28 5.00
C ALA A 208 9.45 -1.05 3.75
N VAL A 209 8.32 -1.73 3.64
CA VAL A 209 7.36 -1.49 2.56
C VAL A 209 6.00 -1.21 3.17
N LYS A 210 5.45 -0.06 2.80
CA LYS A 210 4.08 0.29 3.11
C LYS A 210 3.18 -0.10 1.93
N PHE A 211 2.27 -1.01 2.18
CA PHE A 211 1.31 -1.51 1.19
C PHE A 211 0.12 -0.55 1.03
N ARG A 212 -0.62 -0.71 -0.07
CA ARG A 212 -2.02 -0.28 -0.13
C ARG A 212 -2.90 -1.19 0.74
N SER A 213 -4.17 -0.81 0.91
CA SER A 213 -5.13 -1.52 1.76
C SER A 213 -5.27 -3.02 1.45
N GLU A 214 -5.20 -3.36 0.18
CA GLU A 214 -5.36 -4.68 -0.39
C GLU A 214 -4.19 -5.59 -0.01
N GLY A 215 -3.02 -5.02 0.30
CA GLY A 215 -1.83 -5.76 0.71
C GLY A 215 -2.04 -6.62 1.95
N VAL A 216 -3.04 -6.31 2.80
CA VAL A 216 -3.43 -7.16 3.94
C VAL A 216 -3.72 -8.60 3.50
N ARG A 217 -4.19 -8.80 2.26
CA ARG A 217 -4.62 -10.10 1.71
C ARG A 217 -3.45 -11.01 1.28
N VAL A 218 -2.24 -10.46 1.24
CA VAL A 218 -1.00 -11.21 0.94
C VAL A 218 -0.04 -11.20 2.13
N MET A 219 -0.52 -10.83 3.32
CA MET A 219 0.31 -10.83 4.54
C MET A 219 0.90 -12.20 4.82
N ASP A 220 0.14 -13.28 4.63
CA ASP A 220 0.61 -14.66 4.75
C ASP A 220 1.74 -15.00 3.76
N LEU A 221 1.65 -14.53 2.51
CA LEU A 221 2.69 -14.76 1.50
C LEU A 221 4.00 -14.08 1.89
N PHE A 222 3.94 -12.83 2.36
CA PHE A 222 5.11 -12.10 2.81
C PHE A 222 5.69 -12.66 4.12
N GLN A 223 4.84 -13.13 5.05
CA GLN A 223 5.30 -13.82 6.25
C GLN A 223 6.03 -15.12 5.92
N ARG A 224 5.56 -15.88 4.93
CA ARG A 224 6.24 -17.09 4.44
C ARG A 224 7.56 -16.77 3.74
N ALA A 225 7.58 -15.72 2.92
CA ALA A 225 8.79 -15.28 2.22
C ALA A 225 9.86 -14.72 3.19
N PHE A 226 9.42 -14.09 4.29
CA PHE A 226 10.29 -13.47 5.28
C PHE A 226 9.83 -13.83 6.71
N PRO A 227 10.17 -15.03 7.22
CA PRO A 227 9.68 -15.50 8.53
C PRO A 227 10.08 -14.62 9.72
N THR A 228 11.16 -13.85 9.58
CA THR A 228 11.67 -12.91 10.60
C THR A 228 11.19 -11.47 10.40
N ALA A 229 10.33 -11.21 9.40
CA ALA A 229 9.80 -9.88 9.17
C ALA A 229 8.88 -9.44 10.31
N VAL A 230 8.79 -8.12 10.47
CA VAL A 230 7.89 -7.47 11.42
C VAL A 230 6.69 -6.94 10.66
N ASN A 231 5.48 -7.43 10.98
CA ASN A 231 4.26 -6.92 10.38
C ASN A 231 3.62 -5.88 11.28
N LEU A 232 3.32 -4.72 10.70
CA LEU A 232 2.55 -3.64 11.32
C LEU A 232 1.23 -3.49 10.57
N PHE A 233 0.13 -3.28 11.30
CA PHE A 233 -1.18 -2.98 10.69
C PHE A 233 -1.75 -1.68 11.25
N LEU A 234 -1.84 -0.64 10.42
CA LEU A 234 -2.37 0.66 10.82
C LEU A 234 -3.85 0.78 10.48
N TYR A 235 -4.67 1.07 11.48
CA TYR A 235 -6.10 1.25 11.29
C TYR A 235 -6.62 2.48 12.02
N ARG A 236 -7.85 2.89 11.67
CA ARG A 236 -8.55 4.02 12.23
C ARG A 236 -9.96 3.61 12.63
N ASP A 237 -10.56 4.37 13.54
CA ASP A 237 -11.96 4.22 13.91
C ASP A 237 -12.82 4.49 12.67
N THR A 238 -13.93 3.78 12.53
CA THR A 238 -14.73 3.80 11.30
C THR A 238 -15.24 5.21 10.98
N VAL A 239 -15.68 5.97 12.00
CA VAL A 239 -16.18 7.35 11.82
C VAL A 239 -15.08 8.27 11.30
N GLY A 240 -13.92 8.28 11.95
CA GLY A 240 -12.78 9.07 11.51
C GLY A 240 -12.26 8.64 10.14
N TRP A 241 -12.34 7.35 9.81
CA TRP A 241 -11.96 6.80 8.51
C TRP A 241 -12.89 7.27 7.40
N VAL A 242 -14.22 7.09 7.58
CA VAL A 242 -15.25 7.50 6.62
C VAL A 242 -15.17 9.01 6.39
N ASN A 243 -15.05 9.80 7.46
CA ASN A 243 -14.90 11.25 7.35
C ASN A 243 -13.67 11.65 6.51
N SER A 244 -12.56 10.90 6.64
CA SER A 244 -11.35 11.19 5.84
C SER A 244 -11.54 10.94 4.36
N PHE A 245 -12.30 9.91 3.98
CA PHE A 245 -12.54 9.56 2.58
C PHE A 245 -13.64 10.40 1.97
N GLN A 246 -14.73 10.67 2.70
CA GLN A 246 -15.83 11.50 2.23
C GLN A 246 -15.31 12.86 1.75
N ARG A 247 -14.42 13.51 2.50
CA ARG A 247 -13.75 14.76 2.08
C ARG A 247 -13.10 14.65 0.69
N ILE A 248 -12.42 13.54 0.41
CA ILE A 248 -11.73 13.32 -0.87
C ILE A 248 -12.76 13.09 -1.97
N PHE A 249 -13.71 12.20 -1.74
CA PHE A 249 -14.68 11.80 -2.75
C PHE A 249 -15.70 12.89 -3.07
N THR A 250 -16.10 13.72 -2.10
CA THR A 250 -16.89 14.94 -2.35
C THR A 250 -16.10 15.93 -3.19
N LYS A 251 -14.79 16.14 -2.94
CA LYS A 251 -13.94 17.02 -3.75
C LYS A 251 -13.78 16.51 -5.19
N LEU A 252 -13.75 15.19 -5.34
CA LEU A 252 -13.65 14.52 -6.64
C LEU A 252 -15.02 14.38 -7.35
N GLY A 253 -16.11 14.76 -6.69
CA GLY A 253 -17.46 14.74 -7.25
C GLY A 253 -18.00 13.34 -7.51
N LEU A 254 -17.64 12.33 -6.70
CA LEU A 254 -18.25 11.01 -6.85
C LEU A 254 -19.79 11.10 -6.75
N ALA A 255 -20.46 10.40 -7.65
CA ALA A 255 -21.92 10.35 -7.67
C ALA A 255 -22.44 9.62 -6.42
N GLU A 256 -23.44 10.23 -5.77
CA GLU A 256 -24.19 9.63 -4.67
C GLU A 256 -25.68 10.01 -4.77
N PRO A 257 -26.62 9.11 -4.42
CA PRO A 257 -26.40 7.70 -4.02
C PRO A 257 -26.11 6.79 -5.22
N LEU A 258 -25.57 5.59 -4.97
CA LEU A 258 -25.23 4.60 -6.01
C LEU A 258 -26.04 3.31 -5.83
N PRO A 259 -26.63 2.69 -6.87
CA PRO A 259 -27.26 1.38 -6.75
C PRO A 259 -26.31 0.32 -6.18
N VAL A 260 -26.81 -0.59 -5.35
CA VAL A 260 -25.98 -1.62 -4.67
C VAL A 260 -25.21 -2.48 -5.67
N ASP A 261 -25.85 -2.86 -6.79
CA ASP A 261 -25.21 -3.68 -7.83
C ASP A 261 -24.07 -2.91 -8.54
N GLU A 262 -24.27 -1.62 -8.81
CA GLU A 262 -23.26 -0.74 -9.42
C GLU A 262 -22.09 -0.50 -8.47
N TRP A 263 -22.37 -0.23 -7.18
CA TRP A 263 -21.34 -0.12 -6.14
C TRP A 263 -20.51 -1.40 -6.06
N GLN A 264 -21.16 -2.54 -6.04
CA GLN A 264 -20.47 -3.82 -5.97
C GLN A 264 -19.57 -3.99 -7.20
N GLN A 265 -20.09 -3.85 -8.42
CA GLN A 265 -19.28 -3.98 -9.63
C GLN A 265 -18.08 -3.02 -9.64
N LEU A 266 -18.28 -1.77 -9.21
CA LEU A 266 -17.23 -0.76 -9.10
C LEU A 266 -16.13 -1.19 -8.12
N PHE A 267 -16.50 -1.56 -6.89
CA PHE A 267 -15.55 -1.89 -5.84
C PHE A 267 -14.91 -3.26 -6.01
N GLU A 268 -15.62 -4.25 -6.57
CA GLU A 268 -15.05 -5.54 -6.95
C GLU A 268 -14.01 -5.37 -8.06
N GLY A 269 -14.26 -4.49 -9.04
CA GLY A 269 -13.27 -4.13 -10.05
C GLY A 269 -12.07 -3.36 -9.47
N PHE A 270 -12.29 -2.46 -8.51
CA PHE A 270 -11.20 -1.71 -7.89
C PHE A 270 -10.30 -2.59 -7.00
N LEU A 271 -10.94 -3.37 -6.11
CA LEU A 271 -10.26 -4.21 -5.11
C LEU A 271 -9.92 -5.61 -5.62
N GLN A 272 -10.38 -5.95 -6.83
CA GLN A 272 -10.20 -7.24 -7.52
C GLN A 272 -10.69 -8.44 -6.70
N THR A 273 -11.77 -8.28 -5.94
CA THR A 273 -12.30 -9.28 -5.02
C THR A 273 -13.81 -9.32 -5.06
N ASP A 274 -14.38 -10.50 -4.81
CA ASP A 274 -15.81 -10.64 -4.53
C ASP A 274 -16.16 -9.91 -3.22
N LEU A 275 -17.18 -9.06 -3.28
CA LEU A 275 -17.71 -8.28 -2.16
C LEU A 275 -19.19 -8.57 -1.92
N CYS A 276 -19.78 -9.56 -2.61
CA CYS A 276 -21.18 -9.97 -2.47
C CYS A 276 -21.57 -10.17 -0.99
N HIS A 277 -20.66 -10.72 -0.19
CA HIS A 277 -20.94 -11.03 1.21
C HIS A 277 -21.19 -9.79 2.06
N LEU A 278 -20.75 -8.61 1.64
CA LEU A 278 -20.95 -7.35 2.38
C LEU A 278 -22.41 -6.89 2.36
N ARG A 279 -23.20 -7.34 1.38
CA ARG A 279 -24.65 -7.04 1.30
C ARG A 279 -25.42 -7.46 2.55
N ARG A 280 -24.93 -8.49 3.26
CA ARG A 280 -25.57 -8.98 4.49
C ARG A 280 -25.59 -7.95 5.62
N TYR A 281 -24.77 -6.90 5.53
CA TYR A 281 -24.68 -5.82 6.52
C TYR A 281 -25.60 -4.62 6.20
N LEU A 282 -26.28 -4.67 5.06
CA LEU A 282 -27.28 -3.67 4.66
C LEU A 282 -28.67 -4.01 5.19
N ALA A 283 -29.57 -3.02 5.20
CA ALA A 283 -30.98 -3.29 5.44
C ALA A 283 -31.55 -4.13 4.28
N PRO A 284 -32.48 -5.09 4.53
CA PRO A 284 -33.01 -5.95 3.47
C PRO A 284 -33.70 -5.20 2.31
N THR A 285 -34.18 -3.99 2.56
CA THR A 285 -34.84 -3.12 1.58
C THR A 285 -33.90 -2.11 0.92
N CYS A 286 -32.60 -2.14 1.23
CA CYS A 286 -31.62 -1.21 0.69
C CYS A 286 -31.31 -1.56 -0.77
N THR A 287 -31.59 -0.63 -1.69
CA THR A 287 -31.32 -0.77 -3.13
C THR A 287 -30.30 0.25 -3.64
N VAL A 288 -30.03 1.30 -2.85
CA VAL A 288 -29.07 2.36 -3.13
C VAL A 288 -28.26 2.64 -1.87
N LEU A 289 -26.99 3.03 -2.04
CA LEU A 289 -26.04 3.31 -0.97
C LEU A 289 -25.65 4.79 -0.94
N SER A 290 -25.70 5.41 0.23
CA SER A 290 -25.02 6.69 0.47
C SER A 290 -23.50 6.52 0.37
N LEU A 291 -22.73 7.58 0.12
CA LEU A 291 -21.27 7.49 0.15
C LEU A 291 -20.75 6.99 1.51
N VAL A 292 -21.44 7.32 2.60
CA VAL A 292 -21.11 6.89 3.96
C VAL A 292 -21.27 5.36 4.11
N GLU A 293 -22.35 4.79 3.59
CA GLU A 293 -22.58 3.35 3.59
C GLU A 293 -21.54 2.62 2.75
N GLN A 294 -21.26 3.11 1.53
CA GLN A 294 -20.24 2.56 0.63
C GLN A 294 -18.86 2.51 1.32
N LEU A 295 -18.45 3.61 1.95
CA LEU A 295 -17.21 3.72 2.68
C LEU A 295 -17.17 2.80 3.91
N THR A 296 -18.28 2.66 4.63
CA THR A 296 -18.37 1.77 5.79
C THR A 296 -18.17 0.31 5.38
N LEU A 297 -18.80 -0.12 4.28
CA LEU A 297 -18.62 -1.47 3.74
C LEU A 297 -17.17 -1.72 3.29
N TRP A 298 -16.53 -0.75 2.65
CA TRP A 298 -15.12 -0.86 2.28
C TRP A 298 -14.20 -1.00 3.51
N TRP A 299 -14.43 -0.19 4.55
CA TRP A 299 -13.68 -0.33 5.80
C TRP A 299 -13.88 -1.72 6.43
N ILE A 300 -15.12 -2.24 6.44
CA ILE A 300 -15.41 -3.60 6.91
C ILE A 300 -14.60 -4.64 6.12
N ALA A 301 -14.56 -4.56 4.79
CA ALA A 301 -13.81 -5.50 3.95
C ALA A 301 -12.35 -5.60 4.39
N ILE A 302 -11.67 -4.46 4.57
CA ILE A 302 -10.26 -4.43 4.94
C ILE A 302 -10.05 -4.99 6.35
N MET A 303 -10.95 -4.66 7.28
CA MET A 303 -10.87 -5.18 8.65
C MET A 303 -11.16 -6.68 8.72
N GLU A 304 -12.06 -7.21 7.89
CA GLU A 304 -12.28 -8.65 7.74
C GLU A 304 -11.03 -9.36 7.20
N TRP A 305 -10.32 -8.78 6.21
CA TRP A 305 -9.04 -9.33 5.75
C TRP A 305 -7.99 -9.37 6.86
N TYR A 306 -7.91 -8.31 7.66
CA TYR A 306 -7.00 -8.26 8.81
C TYR A 306 -7.34 -9.34 9.85
N LEU A 307 -8.63 -9.47 10.19
CA LEU A 307 -9.08 -10.47 11.16
C LEU A 307 -8.81 -11.89 10.68
N ALA A 308 -8.95 -12.16 9.37
CA ALA A 308 -8.61 -13.45 8.78
C ALA A 308 -7.11 -13.78 8.96
N GLN A 309 -6.23 -12.82 8.68
CA GLN A 309 -4.78 -13.00 8.87
C GLN A 309 -4.42 -13.23 10.35
N TRP A 310 -5.03 -12.48 11.27
CA TRP A 310 -4.81 -12.68 12.69
C TRP A 310 -5.32 -14.04 13.19
N GLN A 311 -6.49 -14.49 12.74
CA GLN A 311 -7.06 -15.81 13.08
C GLN A 311 -6.19 -16.96 12.55
N GLN A 312 -5.47 -16.77 11.45
CA GLN A 312 -4.49 -17.72 10.93
C GLN A 312 -3.17 -17.74 11.71
N GLY A 313 -3.02 -16.85 12.72
CA GLY A 313 -1.84 -16.79 13.58
C GLY A 313 -0.69 -15.97 13.01
N THR A 314 -0.92 -15.17 11.96
CA THR A 314 0.11 -14.28 11.41
C THR A 314 0.53 -13.24 12.46
N PRO A 315 1.81 -13.17 12.86
CA PRO A 315 2.25 -12.24 13.90
C PRO A 315 2.19 -10.80 13.37
N VAL A 316 1.36 -9.97 13.99
CA VAL A 316 1.15 -8.58 13.56
C VAL A 316 0.90 -7.68 14.76
N LEU A 317 1.57 -6.53 14.79
CA LEU A 317 1.27 -5.46 15.73
C LEU A 317 0.30 -4.48 15.06
N ALA A 318 -0.94 -4.43 15.54
CA ALA A 318 -1.89 -3.43 15.09
C ALA A 318 -1.66 -2.10 15.82
N VAL A 319 -1.81 -0.98 15.11
CA VAL A 319 -1.61 0.37 15.65
C VAL A 319 -2.79 1.24 15.26
N ARG A 320 -3.38 1.88 16.27
CA ARG A 320 -4.46 2.84 16.09
C ARG A 320 -3.93 4.18 15.63
N TYR A 321 -4.56 4.75 14.60
CA TYR A 321 -4.26 6.10 14.13
C TYR A 321 -4.41 7.16 15.24
N GLN A 322 -5.38 6.99 16.15
CA GLN A 322 -5.63 7.94 17.25
C GLN A 322 -4.44 7.98 18.20
N ASP A 323 -3.86 6.82 18.54
CA ASP A 323 -2.68 6.74 19.39
C ASP A 323 -1.45 7.27 18.67
N LEU A 324 -1.31 6.95 17.38
CA LEU A 324 -0.25 7.50 16.55
C LEU A 324 -0.32 9.02 16.46
N ASN A 325 -1.51 9.62 16.47
CA ASN A 325 -1.68 11.07 16.34
C ASN A 325 -1.63 11.82 17.67
N THR A 326 -2.19 11.27 18.75
CA THR A 326 -2.32 11.94 20.06
C THR A 326 -1.17 11.62 21.02
N GLN A 327 -0.51 10.47 20.86
CA GLN A 327 0.57 9.99 21.72
C GLN A 327 1.84 9.64 20.90
N ARG A 328 2.11 10.45 19.85
CA ARG A 328 3.14 10.23 18.81
C ARG A 328 4.45 9.63 19.32
N ALA A 329 5.09 10.30 20.27
CA ALA A 329 6.40 9.89 20.77
C ALA A 329 6.36 8.49 21.39
N LEU A 330 5.40 8.24 22.27
CA LEU A 330 5.26 6.95 22.95
C LEU A 330 4.85 5.83 21.98
N THR A 331 3.94 6.14 21.04
CA THR A 331 3.54 5.19 20.00
C THR A 331 4.73 4.81 19.11
N LEU A 332 5.54 5.79 18.69
CA LEU A 332 6.77 5.52 17.94
C LEU A 332 7.81 4.75 18.76
N GLU A 333 8.01 5.07 20.03
CA GLU A 333 8.91 4.30 20.91
C GLU A 333 8.49 2.81 20.96
N ALA A 334 7.20 2.54 21.10
CA ALA A 334 6.68 1.18 21.14
C ALA A 334 6.81 0.44 19.79
N ILE A 335 6.46 1.12 18.69
CA ILE A 335 6.66 0.57 17.33
C ILE A 335 8.15 0.29 17.10
N PHE A 336 9.04 1.21 17.46
CA PHE A 336 10.47 1.07 17.21
C PHE A 336 11.05 -0.07 18.04
N ALA A 337 10.66 -0.18 19.32
CA ALA A 337 11.02 -1.33 20.14
C ALA A 337 10.54 -2.65 19.53
N HIS A 338 9.31 -2.71 19.00
CA HIS A 338 8.79 -3.89 18.32
C HIS A 338 9.55 -4.21 17.03
N CYS A 339 9.98 -3.20 16.27
CA CYS A 339 10.78 -3.35 15.06
C CYS A 339 12.28 -3.63 15.34
N GLY A 340 12.74 -3.63 16.60
CA GLY A 340 14.16 -3.74 16.95
C GLY A 340 14.99 -2.48 16.65
N LEU A 341 14.34 -1.33 16.52
CA LEU A 341 14.98 -0.04 16.29
C LEU A 341 15.41 0.62 17.61
N LEU A 342 16.46 1.45 17.53
CA LEU A 342 17.01 2.14 18.69
C LEU A 342 16.06 3.24 19.20
N PRO A 343 15.91 3.41 20.52
CA PRO A 343 15.10 4.50 21.09
C PRO A 343 15.55 5.90 20.66
N THR A 344 16.85 6.08 20.41
CA THR A 344 17.43 7.36 19.94
C THR A 344 16.90 7.77 18.56
N ALA A 345 16.37 6.83 17.77
CA ALA A 345 15.83 7.08 16.45
C ALA A 345 14.43 7.73 16.47
N VAL A 346 13.75 7.75 17.63
CA VAL A 346 12.38 8.29 17.77
C VAL A 346 12.35 9.80 17.57
N ALA A 347 13.32 10.53 18.12
CA ALA A 347 13.33 11.99 18.02
C ALA A 347 13.46 12.48 16.55
N PRO A 348 14.38 11.96 15.72
CA PRO A 348 14.39 12.22 14.29
C PRO A 348 13.08 11.80 13.59
N ALA A 349 12.54 10.63 13.92
CA ALA A 349 11.30 10.13 13.31
C ALA A 349 10.07 11.03 13.57
N LEU A 350 10.02 11.71 14.72
CA LEU A 350 8.94 12.65 15.05
C LEU A 350 8.86 13.86 14.09
N THR A 351 9.97 14.21 13.42
CA THR A 351 9.99 15.34 12.48
C THR A 351 9.06 15.12 11.28
N ALA A 352 8.81 13.86 10.89
CA ALA A 352 7.88 13.51 9.81
C ALA A 352 6.43 13.91 10.11
N PHE A 353 6.06 14.13 11.38
CA PHE A 353 4.72 14.56 11.78
C PHE A 353 4.51 16.09 11.69
N ALA A 354 5.58 16.85 11.42
CA ALA A 354 5.52 18.30 11.30
C ALA A 354 5.06 18.76 9.90
N THR A 355 5.08 17.87 8.91
CA THR A 355 4.73 18.17 7.51
C THR A 355 3.55 17.32 7.06
N ASP A 356 2.81 17.80 6.05
CA ASP A 356 1.83 16.96 5.38
C ASP A 356 2.58 15.91 4.55
N ALA A 357 2.53 14.66 5.02
CA ALA A 357 3.10 13.49 4.38
C ALA A 357 2.56 13.24 2.95
N GLN A 358 1.53 13.97 2.51
CA GLN A 358 0.96 13.89 1.15
C GLN A 358 1.01 15.22 0.41
N ALA A 359 1.82 16.18 0.88
CA ALA A 359 2.01 17.47 0.23
C ALA A 359 2.34 17.32 -1.26
N GLY A 360 1.74 18.18 -2.09
CA GLY A 360 1.94 18.14 -3.55
C GLY A 360 1.12 17.08 -4.31
N THR A 361 0.29 16.29 -3.61
CA THR A 361 -0.63 15.32 -4.24
C THR A 361 -2.08 15.81 -4.22
N ALA A 362 -2.95 15.19 -5.02
CA ALA A 362 -4.39 15.46 -4.98
C ALA A 362 -5.03 15.11 -3.62
N LEU A 363 -4.34 14.31 -2.78
CA LEU A 363 -4.82 13.86 -1.48
C LEU A 363 -4.38 14.75 -0.31
N ALA A 364 -3.53 15.75 -0.58
CA ALA A 364 -3.04 16.70 0.40
C ALA A 364 -4.19 17.41 1.15
N ARG A 365 -3.89 17.90 2.35
CA ARG A 365 -4.83 18.73 3.10
C ARG A 365 -4.80 20.14 2.55
N ASP A 366 -5.96 20.69 2.19
CA ASP A 366 -6.04 22.09 1.73
C ASP A 366 -5.66 23.07 2.86
N GLN A 367 -5.99 22.72 4.12
CA GLN A 367 -5.68 23.51 5.32
C GLN A 367 -5.24 22.58 6.47
N PRO A 368 -3.97 22.14 6.51
CA PRO A 368 -3.49 21.15 7.48
C PRO A 368 -3.71 21.58 8.95
N GLU A 369 -3.66 22.89 9.21
CA GLU A 369 -3.83 23.52 10.53
C GLU A 369 -5.26 23.43 11.07
N ARG A 370 -6.28 23.38 10.19
CA ARG A 370 -7.70 23.48 10.57
C ARG A 370 -8.37 22.13 10.81
N GLY A 371 -7.62 21.04 10.71
CA GLY A 371 -8.16 19.69 10.79
C GLY A 371 -9.16 19.40 9.65
N ALA A 372 -9.93 18.33 9.77
CA ALA A 372 -11.00 18.05 8.83
C ALA A 372 -12.18 19.03 9.10
N ALA A 373 -12.30 20.07 8.26
CA ALA A 373 -13.42 21.00 8.33
C ALA A 373 -14.77 20.33 8.01
N LEU A 374 -14.75 19.27 7.20
CA LEU A 374 -15.89 18.38 7.02
C LEU A 374 -15.95 17.44 8.25
N GLN A 375 -17.06 17.51 8.97
CA GLN A 375 -17.41 16.54 10.01
C GLN A 375 -18.68 15.83 9.56
N LEU A 376 -18.74 14.52 9.77
CA LEU A 376 -19.96 13.76 9.57
C LEU A 376 -21.04 14.28 10.51
N ASP A 377 -22.24 14.49 10.00
CA ASP A 377 -23.38 14.82 10.83
C ASP A 377 -23.90 13.59 11.60
N ALA A 378 -24.88 13.80 12.48
CA ALA A 378 -25.44 12.74 13.30
C ALA A 378 -26.13 11.64 12.46
N THR A 379 -26.68 11.99 11.29
CA THR A 379 -27.34 11.05 10.38
C THR A 379 -26.31 10.11 9.77
N ALA A 380 -25.23 10.64 9.22
CA ALA A 380 -24.13 9.85 8.67
C ALA A 380 -23.50 8.94 9.74
N VAL A 381 -23.30 9.42 10.97
CA VAL A 381 -22.80 8.57 12.06
C VAL A 381 -23.79 7.44 12.39
N ALA A 382 -25.10 7.71 12.35
CA ALA A 382 -26.12 6.68 12.58
C ALA A 382 -26.12 5.60 11.47
N GLU A 383 -25.89 5.97 10.20
CA GLU A 383 -25.73 5.02 9.09
C GLU A 383 -24.56 4.06 9.32
N ILE A 384 -23.39 4.61 9.70
CA ILE A 384 -22.20 3.81 10.05
C ILE A 384 -22.54 2.82 11.17
N ILE A 385 -23.14 3.30 12.26
CA ILE A 385 -23.49 2.47 13.41
C ILE A 385 -24.48 1.36 13.01
N ALA A 386 -25.49 1.68 12.19
CA ALA A 386 -26.49 0.72 11.75
C ALA A 386 -25.88 -0.44 10.96
N ILE A 387 -24.93 -0.17 10.06
CA ILE A 387 -24.20 -1.22 9.34
C ILE A 387 -23.33 -2.04 10.29
N LEU A 388 -22.52 -1.37 11.14
CA LEU A 388 -21.61 -2.06 12.06
C LEU A 388 -22.35 -2.99 13.03
N GLN A 389 -23.52 -2.59 13.53
CA GLN A 389 -24.34 -3.42 14.43
C GLN A 389 -24.76 -4.77 13.83
N ARG A 390 -24.83 -4.88 12.49
CA ARG A 390 -25.14 -6.13 11.79
C ARG A 390 -23.92 -7.03 11.61
N HIS A 391 -22.70 -6.50 11.78
CA HIS A 391 -21.48 -7.29 11.68
C HIS A 391 -21.24 -8.12 12.96
N PRO A 392 -20.82 -9.40 12.88
CA PRO A 392 -20.66 -10.24 14.06
C PRO A 392 -19.57 -9.76 15.03
N GLN A 393 -18.43 -9.26 14.53
CA GLN A 393 -17.27 -8.84 15.33
C GLN A 393 -17.07 -7.31 15.39
N LEU A 394 -17.12 -6.61 14.25
CA LEU A 394 -16.91 -5.16 14.10
C LEU A 394 -18.13 -4.30 14.52
N ARG A 395 -18.73 -4.55 15.67
CA ARG A 395 -20.02 -3.95 16.08
C ARG A 395 -19.98 -2.48 16.49
N HIS A 396 -18.80 -1.87 16.57
CA HIS A 396 -18.63 -0.57 17.20
C HIS A 396 -17.64 0.30 16.40
N PRO A 397 -17.91 1.60 16.23
CA PRO A 397 -17.05 2.49 15.44
C PRO A 397 -15.64 2.63 16.02
N HIS A 398 -15.48 2.46 17.34
CA HIS A 398 -14.19 2.43 18.03
C HIS A 398 -13.68 1.00 18.25
N PHE A 399 -13.91 0.11 17.28
CA PHE A 399 -13.42 -1.27 17.33
C PHE A 399 -11.92 -1.30 17.66
N TRP A 400 -11.55 -2.21 18.56
CA TRP A 400 -10.16 -2.46 18.95
C TRP A 400 -9.72 -3.75 18.30
N ALA A 401 -8.89 -3.65 17.26
CA ALA A 401 -8.41 -4.82 16.56
C ALA A 401 -7.58 -5.72 17.51
N PRO A 402 -7.69 -7.06 17.41
CA PRO A 402 -6.80 -7.94 18.15
C PRO A 402 -5.33 -7.61 17.84
N GLY A 403 -4.39 -7.90 18.74
CA GLY A 403 -2.97 -7.53 18.53
C GLY A 403 -2.68 -6.03 18.50
N THR A 404 -3.65 -5.17 18.83
CA THR A 404 -3.43 -3.72 18.91
C THR A 404 -2.50 -3.37 20.08
N LEU A 405 -1.53 -2.50 19.80
CA LEU A 405 -0.63 -1.90 20.76
C LEU A 405 -1.38 -1.28 21.95
N ASP A 406 -1.15 -1.83 23.14
CA ASP A 406 -1.61 -1.24 24.41
C ASP A 406 -0.51 -0.36 25.02
N LEU A 407 -0.69 0.95 24.88
CA LEU A 407 0.26 1.95 25.41
C LEU A 407 0.31 1.98 26.94
N THR A 408 -0.74 1.55 27.64
CA THR A 408 -0.76 1.48 29.11
C THR A 408 0.14 0.35 29.58
N LEU A 409 -0.02 -0.84 28.98
CA LEU A 409 0.85 -1.99 29.25
C LEU A 409 2.32 -1.68 28.89
N TYR A 410 2.55 -1.02 27.74
CA TYR A 410 3.89 -0.62 27.34
C TYR A 410 4.55 0.37 28.31
N ARG A 411 3.81 1.36 28.84
CA ARG A 411 4.33 2.27 29.88
C ARG A 411 4.72 1.53 31.14
N ASN A 412 3.85 0.63 31.61
CA ASN A 412 4.07 -0.11 32.84
C ASN A 412 5.30 -1.01 32.73
N SER A 413 5.51 -1.68 31.59
CA SER A 413 6.69 -2.51 31.37
C SER A 413 7.99 -1.69 31.37
N ARG A 414 7.99 -0.48 30.80
CA ARG A 414 9.14 0.44 30.87
C ARG A 414 9.45 0.90 32.29
N GLN A 415 8.45 1.22 33.08
CA GLN A 415 8.66 1.64 34.48
C GLN A 415 9.26 0.51 35.33
N LEU A 416 8.82 -0.72 35.11
CA LEU A 416 9.40 -1.90 35.76
C LEU A 416 10.86 -2.14 35.34
N LEU A 417 11.21 -1.92 34.08
CA LEU A 417 12.60 -2.05 33.61
C LEU A 417 13.52 -0.94 34.13
N ARG A 418 12.99 0.25 34.44
CA ARG A 418 13.78 1.37 35.00
C ARG A 418 13.97 1.32 36.52
N SER A 419 13.17 0.51 37.22
CA SER A 419 13.23 0.34 38.68
C SER A 419 14.12 -0.83 39.11
N ARG A 420 14.61 -1.61 38.14
CA ARG A 420 15.66 -2.62 38.30
C ARG A 420 16.96 -2.02 37.80
#